data_AF-A0AA38U8Y8-F1
#
_entry.id   AF-A0AA38U8Y8-F1
#
_cell.length_a   1.000
_cell.length_b   1.000
_cell.length_c   1.000
_cell.angle_alpha   90.00
_cell.angle_beta   90.00
_cell.angle_gamma   90.00
#
_symmetry.space_group_name_H-M   'P 1'
#
loop_
_entity.id
_entity.type
_entity.pdbx_description
1 polymer ?
#
loop_
_entity_poly.entity_id
_entity_poly.type
_entity_poly.pdbx_seq_one_letter_code
_entity_poly.pdbx_strand_id
1 'polypeptide(L)'
;MTSPANSGKGRAKTPPGKGGLKRDNSPVAGKSARGMTPVSFQTPARPPKYFMEGKAATVVSGDTFGPTKLETSQFRSHNSEGETAWHYSQAPYDLDAPLPETAIPRMLGTVYVHRNVSDGGYQVWVWYDREGRGLLWQPVDLNNEQVPHPKISERSLKLTSTGKPSWILNSTATTYRSRSLKRSRSQSAVPISTGNAPIADSISTGS
;
A
#
# COMPACT_ATOMS: atom_id res chain seq x y z
N MET A 1 25.77 15.71 48.26
CA MET A 1 25.21 16.86 47.53
C MET A 1 23.78 16.52 47.14
N THR A 2 22.92 17.50 47.32
CA THR A 2 21.45 17.47 47.45
C THR A 2 20.68 17.06 46.19
N SER A 3 19.58 16.33 46.39
CA SER A 3 18.52 16.02 45.41
C SER A 3 17.86 17.28 44.82
N PRO A 4 17.10 17.16 43.73
CA PRO A 4 15.65 17.00 43.97
C PRO A 4 14.94 15.98 43.09
N ALA A 5 13.97 15.32 43.72
CA ALA A 5 12.90 14.56 43.12
C ALA A 5 11.94 15.51 42.37
N ASN A 6 11.42 15.07 41.23
CA ASN A 6 10.30 15.74 40.58
C ASN A 6 9.22 14.72 40.20
N SER A 7 8.19 14.63 41.05
CA SER A 7 7.00 13.80 40.86
C SER A 7 5.83 14.67 40.39
N GLY A 8 5.69 14.82 39.08
CA GLY A 8 4.53 15.48 38.46
C GLY A 8 3.42 14.48 38.15
N LYS A 9 2.50 14.25 39.11
CA LYS A 9 1.26 13.50 38.87
C LYS A 9 0.19 14.43 38.28
N GLY A 10 0.04 14.44 36.96
CA GLY A 10 -1.09 15.06 36.27
C GLY A 10 -2.28 14.10 36.16
N ARG A 11 -3.34 14.32 36.96
CA ARG A 11 -4.64 13.65 36.81
C ARG A 11 -5.47 14.38 35.75
N ALA A 12 -5.72 13.75 34.61
CA ALA A 12 -6.72 14.23 33.65
C ALA A 12 -8.13 13.78 34.08
N LYS A 13 -9.05 14.74 34.17
CA LYS A 13 -10.48 14.53 34.46
C LYS A 13 -11.20 14.11 33.17
N THR A 14 -11.89 12.97 33.19
CA THR A 14 -12.85 12.55 32.16
C THR A 14 -14.21 13.20 32.41
N PRO A 15 -14.89 13.75 31.38
CA PRO A 15 -16.26 14.25 31.52
C PRO A 15 -17.30 13.11 31.46
N PRO A 16 -18.44 13.24 32.16
CA PRO A 16 -19.54 12.29 32.09
C PRO A 16 -20.46 12.60 30.89
N GLY A 17 -20.37 11.80 29.83
CA GLY A 17 -21.31 11.82 28.71
C GLY A 17 -22.55 10.97 29.01
N LYS A 18 -23.61 11.60 29.53
CA LYS A 18 -24.98 11.04 29.62
C LYS A 18 -25.76 11.32 28.33
N GLY A 19 -26.51 10.32 27.87
CA GLY A 19 -27.63 10.48 26.93
C GLY A 19 -27.44 9.66 25.65
N GLY A 20 -28.41 8.93 25.11
CA GLY A 20 -29.77 8.61 25.55
C GLY A 20 -30.26 7.49 24.63
N LEU A 21 -30.73 6.39 25.22
CA LEU A 21 -31.36 5.28 24.51
C LEU A 21 -32.75 5.73 24.06
N LYS A 22 -32.92 6.08 22.78
CA LYS A 22 -34.25 6.05 22.14
C LYS A 22 -34.46 4.66 21.57
N ARG A 23 -35.42 3.96 22.18
CA ARG A 23 -35.85 2.61 21.86
C ARG A 23 -37.12 2.76 21.01
N ASP A 24 -36.98 2.81 19.70
CA ASP A 24 -38.13 2.82 18.80
C ASP A 24 -38.60 1.38 18.57
N ASN A 25 -39.74 1.08 19.17
CA ASN A 25 -40.43 -0.21 19.10
C ASN A 25 -41.46 -0.12 17.96
N SER A 26 -41.14 -0.68 16.80
CA SER A 26 -42.08 -0.84 15.68
C SER A 26 -42.49 -2.31 15.56
N PRO A 27 -43.80 -2.65 15.66
CA PRO A 27 -44.27 -3.99 15.38
C PRO A 27 -44.59 -4.13 13.90
N VAL A 28 -43.78 -4.89 13.16
CA VAL A 28 -44.13 -5.31 11.80
C VAL A 28 -44.40 -6.80 11.81
N ALA A 29 -45.69 -7.13 11.90
CA ALA A 29 -46.21 -8.45 11.61
C ALA A 29 -46.16 -8.67 10.09
N GLY A 30 -45.38 -9.66 9.65
CA GLY A 30 -45.24 -10.00 8.24
C GLY A 30 -44.70 -11.41 8.04
N LYS A 31 -45.64 -12.37 7.94
CA LYS A 31 -45.55 -13.74 7.42
C LYS A 31 -44.14 -14.22 6.98
N SER A 32 -43.54 -15.07 7.81
CA SER A 32 -42.30 -15.80 7.52
C SER A 32 -42.56 -16.95 6.55
N ALA A 33 -42.42 -16.68 5.25
CA ALA A 33 -42.09 -17.73 4.29
C ALA A 33 -40.61 -18.08 4.53
N ARG A 34 -40.34 -19.32 4.94
CA ARG A 34 -38.98 -19.86 5.09
C ARG A 34 -38.36 -20.03 3.69
N GLY A 35 -38.02 -18.92 3.05
CA GLY A 35 -37.13 -18.91 1.91
C GLY A 35 -35.74 -19.28 2.40
N MET A 36 -35.26 -20.45 2.02
CA MET A 36 -33.86 -20.83 2.21
C MET A 36 -32.99 -19.77 1.53
N THR A 37 -32.36 -18.89 2.29
CA THR A 37 -31.37 -17.98 1.72
C THR A 37 -30.23 -18.83 1.17
N PRO A 38 -29.86 -18.68 -0.10
CA PRO A 38 -28.75 -19.44 -0.67
C PRO A 38 -27.50 -19.16 0.16
N VAL A 39 -26.81 -20.23 0.53
CA VAL A 39 -25.52 -20.14 1.23
C VAL A 39 -24.53 -19.51 0.27
N SER A 40 -24.30 -18.20 0.42
CA SER A 40 -23.28 -17.50 -0.33
C SER A 40 -21.94 -17.81 0.34
N PHE A 41 -21.11 -18.61 -0.32
CA PHE A 41 -19.73 -18.79 0.09
C PHE A 41 -18.99 -17.48 -0.23
N GLN A 42 -18.41 -16.84 0.79
CA GLN A 42 -17.53 -15.71 0.57
C GLN A 42 -16.35 -16.19 -0.27
N THR A 43 -16.30 -15.77 -1.52
CA THR A 43 -15.12 -15.99 -2.36
C THR A 43 -13.93 -15.29 -1.68
N PRO A 44 -12.78 -15.97 -1.53
CA PRO A 44 -11.61 -15.34 -0.96
C PRO A 44 -11.30 -14.09 -1.78
N ALA A 45 -11.16 -12.94 -1.10
CA ALA A 45 -10.84 -11.70 -1.76
C ALA A 45 -9.52 -11.88 -2.52
N ARG A 46 -9.55 -11.63 -3.84
CA ARG A 46 -8.34 -11.71 -4.66
C ARG A 46 -7.27 -10.75 -4.12
N PRO A 47 -5.99 -11.14 -4.16
CA PRO A 47 -4.91 -10.26 -3.71
C PRO A 47 -4.95 -8.90 -4.45
N PRO A 48 -4.85 -7.78 -3.73
CA PRO A 48 -4.82 -6.45 -4.33
C PRO A 48 -3.71 -6.32 -5.38
N LYS A 49 -4.02 -5.58 -6.44
CA LYS A 49 -3.09 -5.33 -7.54
C LYS A 49 -2.51 -3.92 -7.46
N TYR A 50 -1.21 -3.82 -7.61
CA TYR A 50 -0.45 -2.58 -7.56
C TYR A 50 0.09 -2.22 -8.94
N PHE A 51 -0.20 -1.00 -9.41
CA PHE A 51 0.33 -0.48 -10.66
C PHE A 51 1.34 0.62 -10.36
N MET A 52 2.52 0.57 -10.99
CA MET A 52 3.51 1.63 -10.86
C MET A 52 3.12 2.82 -11.74
N GLU A 53 2.74 3.94 -11.12
CA GLU A 53 2.40 5.17 -11.83
C GLU A 53 3.56 5.71 -12.67
N GLY A 54 3.25 6.16 -13.89
CA GLY A 54 4.12 7.05 -14.66
C GLY A 54 5.32 6.41 -15.35
N LYS A 55 5.39 5.07 -15.45
CA LYS A 55 6.35 4.40 -16.36
C LYS A 55 5.61 3.62 -17.42
N ALA A 56 5.88 3.94 -18.68
CA ALA A 56 5.56 3.05 -19.79
C ALA A 56 6.06 1.65 -19.42
N ALA A 57 5.19 0.65 -19.55
CA ALA A 57 5.51 -0.73 -19.21
C ALA A 57 6.87 -1.06 -19.83
N THR A 58 7.90 -1.21 -18.99
CA THR A 58 9.21 -1.63 -19.49
C THR A 58 8.93 -2.92 -20.25
N VAL A 59 9.29 -2.94 -21.55
CA VAL A 59 9.16 -4.10 -22.42
C VAL A 59 10.09 -5.16 -21.84
N VAL A 60 9.55 -5.92 -20.90
CA VAL A 60 10.22 -7.06 -20.30
C VAL A 60 9.81 -8.24 -21.15
N SER A 61 10.78 -9.08 -21.49
CA SER A 61 10.57 -10.32 -22.22
C SER A 61 9.32 -11.03 -21.69
N GLY A 62 8.39 -11.36 -22.58
CA GLY A 62 7.09 -11.99 -22.25
C GLY A 62 7.21 -13.41 -21.69
N ASP A 63 8.41 -13.79 -21.27
CA ASP A 63 8.72 -15.09 -20.72
C ASP A 63 8.10 -15.20 -19.33
N THR A 64 7.51 -16.36 -19.09
CA THR A 64 7.03 -16.79 -17.77
C THR A 64 8.21 -17.38 -17.02
N PHE A 65 8.50 -16.88 -15.83
CA PHE A 65 9.52 -17.46 -14.97
C PHE A 65 8.93 -17.71 -13.59
N GLY A 66 9.16 -18.92 -13.10
CA GLY A 66 8.75 -19.37 -11.76
C GLY A 66 9.43 -18.57 -10.64
N PRO A 67 9.18 -18.94 -9.37
CA PRO A 67 9.77 -18.23 -8.25
C PRO A 67 11.29 -18.26 -8.35
N THR A 68 11.92 -17.09 -8.43
CA THR A 68 13.36 -16.97 -8.47
C THR A 68 13.98 -17.45 -7.15
N LYS A 69 15.30 -17.69 -7.18
CA LYS A 69 16.09 -17.85 -5.97
C LYS A 69 15.84 -16.66 -5.04
N LEU A 70 15.86 -16.92 -3.72
CA LEU A 70 15.72 -15.88 -2.71
C LEU A 70 16.78 -14.80 -2.94
N GLU A 71 16.35 -13.58 -3.22
CA GLU A 71 17.19 -12.40 -3.35
C GLU A 71 17.21 -11.64 -2.02
N THR A 72 18.33 -10.97 -1.72
CA THR A 72 18.46 -10.12 -0.53
C THR A 72 19.05 -8.76 -0.86
N SER A 73 18.69 -7.76 -0.07
CA SER A 73 19.29 -6.42 -0.10
C SER A 73 19.35 -5.87 1.32
N GLN A 74 20.53 -5.47 1.77
CA GLN A 74 20.70 -4.81 3.06
C GLN A 74 19.86 -3.53 3.14
N PHE A 75 19.43 -3.19 4.36
CA PHE A 75 18.80 -1.91 4.62
C PHE A 75 19.76 -0.76 4.33
N ARG A 76 19.28 0.28 3.66
CA ARG A 76 20.13 1.40 3.22
C ARG A 76 20.42 2.44 4.30
N SER A 77 19.92 2.28 5.52
CA SER A 77 20.13 3.26 6.60
C SER A 77 21.23 2.80 7.54
N HIS A 78 22.19 3.70 7.79
CA HIS A 78 23.41 3.45 8.56
C HIS A 78 23.18 2.94 10.00
N ASN A 79 22.01 3.17 10.59
CA ASN A 79 21.75 2.90 12.01
C ASN A 79 20.85 1.69 12.25
N SER A 80 20.63 0.84 11.25
CA SER A 80 19.71 -0.28 11.37
C SER A 80 20.25 -1.51 10.68
N GLU A 81 20.33 -2.60 11.43
CA GLU A 81 20.67 -3.91 10.90
C GLU A 81 19.45 -4.58 10.26
N GLY A 82 19.73 -5.45 9.29
CA GLY A 82 18.73 -6.27 8.62
C GLY A 82 18.74 -6.12 7.10
N GLU A 83 17.92 -6.94 6.46
CA GLU A 83 17.83 -7.04 5.01
C GLU A 83 16.39 -7.21 4.56
N THR A 84 16.13 -6.76 3.33
CA THR A 84 14.93 -7.13 2.60
C THR A 84 15.25 -8.41 1.86
N ALA A 85 14.50 -9.48 2.11
CA ALA A 85 14.59 -10.73 1.35
C ALA A 85 13.32 -10.93 0.53
N TRP A 86 13.44 -11.39 -0.71
CA TRP A 86 12.26 -11.63 -1.54
C TRP A 86 12.43 -12.74 -2.58
N HIS A 87 11.30 -13.30 -2.99
CA HIS A 87 11.16 -14.10 -4.19
C HIS A 87 10.44 -13.27 -5.27
N TYR A 88 10.76 -13.52 -6.53
CA TYR A 88 10.10 -12.89 -7.66
C TYR A 88 9.52 -13.95 -8.60
N SER A 89 8.34 -13.73 -9.15
CA SER A 89 7.80 -14.54 -10.24
C SER A 89 7.07 -13.67 -11.26
N GLN A 90 6.89 -14.20 -12.46
CA GLN A 90 6.28 -13.47 -13.57
C GLN A 90 5.47 -14.43 -14.46
N ALA A 91 4.21 -14.08 -14.76
CA ALA A 91 3.31 -14.86 -15.62
C ALA A 91 2.28 -13.94 -16.30
N PRO A 92 1.56 -14.38 -17.36
CA PRO A 92 0.53 -13.57 -18.02
C PRO A 92 -0.84 -13.58 -17.31
N TYR A 93 -0.90 -14.04 -16.06
CA TYR A 93 -2.11 -14.15 -15.26
C TYR A 93 -1.81 -13.78 -13.81
N ASP A 94 -2.85 -13.40 -13.07
CA ASP A 94 -2.75 -13.12 -11.64
C ASP A 94 -2.68 -14.42 -10.83
N LEU A 95 -2.07 -14.35 -9.66
CA LEU A 95 -2.04 -15.44 -8.68
C LEU A 95 -2.99 -15.14 -7.52
N ASP A 96 -3.67 -16.17 -7.03
CA ASP A 96 -4.46 -16.08 -5.79
C ASP A 96 -3.56 -16.23 -4.54
N ALA A 97 -2.44 -16.95 -4.68
CA ALA A 97 -1.43 -17.16 -3.64
C ALA A 97 -0.04 -17.35 -4.28
N PRO A 98 1.06 -17.23 -3.51
CA PRO A 98 2.39 -17.54 -4.01
C PRO A 98 2.48 -18.98 -4.54
N LEU A 99 3.32 -19.19 -5.56
CA LEU A 99 3.47 -20.49 -6.20
C LEU A 99 3.92 -21.56 -5.18
N PRO A 100 3.35 -22.79 -5.19
CA PRO A 100 3.68 -23.84 -4.23
C PRO A 100 5.17 -24.23 -4.19
N GLU A 101 5.88 -24.04 -5.30
CA GLU A 101 7.32 -24.31 -5.42
C GLU A 101 8.18 -23.28 -4.67
N THR A 102 7.57 -22.19 -4.18
CA THR A 102 8.27 -21.17 -3.39
C THR A 102 8.70 -21.78 -2.06
N ALA A 103 10.02 -21.79 -1.82
CA ALA A 103 10.56 -22.27 -0.56
C ALA A 103 9.97 -21.51 0.63
N ILE A 104 9.66 -22.24 1.71
CA ILE A 104 9.14 -21.65 2.95
C ILE A 104 10.23 -20.73 3.55
N PRO A 105 9.99 -19.41 3.68
CA PRO A 105 11.00 -18.51 4.19
C PRO A 105 11.30 -18.76 5.67
N ARG A 106 12.59 -18.68 6.04
CA ARG A 106 13.02 -18.72 7.44
C ARG A 106 12.82 -17.38 8.17
N MET A 107 12.76 -16.27 7.41
CA MET A 107 12.73 -14.91 7.96
C MET A 107 11.35 -14.27 7.79
N LEU A 108 10.77 -13.78 8.89
CA LEU A 108 9.58 -12.94 8.85
C LEU A 108 9.86 -11.64 8.08
N GLY A 109 8.88 -11.19 7.30
CA GLY A 109 9.04 -10.03 6.43
C GLY A 109 9.71 -10.36 5.09
N THR A 110 9.95 -11.64 4.79
CA THR A 110 10.27 -12.07 3.42
C THR A 110 9.08 -11.74 2.51
N VAL A 111 9.36 -11.18 1.35
CA VAL A 111 8.34 -10.72 0.40
C VAL A 111 8.26 -11.66 -0.79
N TYR A 112 7.05 -11.97 -1.25
CA TYR A 112 6.85 -12.58 -2.56
C TYR A 112 6.28 -11.53 -3.50
N VAL A 113 6.95 -11.28 -4.62
CA VAL A 113 6.51 -10.32 -5.63
C VAL A 113 6.16 -11.08 -6.90
N HIS A 114 4.91 -11.01 -7.31
CA HIS A 114 4.46 -11.50 -8.59
C HIS A 114 4.18 -10.35 -9.54
N ARG A 115 4.64 -10.44 -10.78
CA ARG A 115 4.28 -9.50 -11.84
C ARG A 115 3.44 -10.20 -12.91
N ASN A 116 2.25 -9.66 -13.15
CA ASN A 116 1.46 -10.05 -14.30
C ASN A 116 1.96 -9.30 -15.54
N VAL A 117 2.46 -10.00 -16.56
CA VAL A 117 3.00 -9.36 -17.78
C VAL A 117 1.93 -8.87 -18.73
N SER A 118 0.71 -9.40 -18.64
CA SER A 118 -0.38 -9.03 -19.55
C SER A 118 -0.81 -7.57 -19.37
N ASP A 119 -0.76 -7.06 -18.13
CA ASP A 119 -1.14 -5.68 -17.79
C ASP A 119 -0.08 -4.93 -16.96
N GLY A 120 1.01 -5.59 -16.60
CA GLY A 120 2.14 -5.00 -15.88
C GLY A 120 1.90 -4.77 -14.39
N GLY A 121 0.77 -5.22 -13.83
CA GLY A 121 0.50 -5.04 -12.40
C GLY A 121 1.23 -6.04 -11.51
N TYR A 122 1.39 -5.67 -10.24
CA TYR A 122 2.10 -6.43 -9.23
C TYR A 122 1.14 -6.92 -8.16
N GLN A 123 1.32 -8.17 -7.72
CA GLN A 123 0.70 -8.71 -6.53
C GLN A 123 1.80 -9.04 -5.53
N VAL A 124 1.57 -8.76 -4.26
CA VAL A 124 2.60 -8.86 -3.22
C VAL A 124 2.05 -9.61 -2.02
N TRP A 125 2.84 -10.53 -1.50
CA TRP A 125 2.58 -11.22 -0.25
C TRP A 125 3.76 -11.04 0.70
N VAL A 126 3.49 -11.03 1.99
CA VAL A 126 4.51 -10.97 3.04
C VAL A 126 4.40 -12.20 3.92
N TRP A 127 5.53 -12.83 4.20
CA TRP A 127 5.62 -13.94 5.14
C TRP A 127 5.49 -13.40 6.57
N TYR A 128 4.36 -13.71 7.21
CA TYR A 128 3.94 -13.12 8.48
C TYR A 128 3.46 -14.20 9.46
N ASP A 129 3.61 -13.95 10.76
CA ASP A 129 2.97 -14.78 11.81
C ASP A 129 1.66 -14.14 12.24
N ARG A 130 0.53 -14.74 11.84
CA ARG A 130 -0.78 -14.15 12.08
C ARG A 130 -1.37 -14.66 13.39
N GLU A 131 -1.13 -13.95 14.49
CA GLU A 131 -1.84 -14.05 15.78
C GLU A 131 -2.41 -15.46 16.11
N GLY A 132 -1.54 -16.48 16.16
CA GLY A 132 -1.91 -17.84 16.54
C GLY A 132 -2.43 -18.74 15.41
N ARG A 133 -2.48 -18.27 14.16
CA ARG A 133 -2.70 -19.10 12.95
C ARG A 133 -1.41 -19.60 12.33
N GLY A 134 -0.27 -19.23 12.91
CA GLY A 134 1.05 -19.60 12.44
C GLY A 134 1.55 -18.76 11.26
N LEU A 135 2.65 -19.23 10.68
CA LEU A 135 3.35 -18.57 9.59
C LEU A 135 2.63 -18.80 8.26
N LEU A 136 2.26 -17.73 7.57
CA LEU A 136 1.58 -17.79 6.28
C LEU A 136 1.91 -16.59 5.39
N TRP A 137 1.71 -16.77 4.09
CA TRP A 137 1.79 -15.71 3.10
C TRP A 137 0.53 -14.85 3.16
N GLN A 138 0.67 -13.60 3.59
CA GLN A 138 -0.43 -12.65 3.68
C GLN A 138 -0.40 -11.70 2.47
N PRO A 139 -1.46 -11.62 1.65
CA PRO A 139 -1.53 -10.62 0.57
C PRO A 139 -1.56 -9.21 1.18
N VAL A 140 -0.89 -8.26 0.52
CA VAL A 140 -0.79 -6.87 1.00
C VAL A 140 -1.27 -5.86 -0.03
N ASP A 141 -2.00 -4.84 0.42
CA ASP A 141 -2.42 -3.71 -0.41
C ASP A 141 -1.44 -2.54 -0.29
N LEU A 142 -0.64 -2.32 -1.32
CA LEU A 142 0.33 -1.21 -1.36
C LEU A 142 -0.25 0.13 -1.80
N ASN A 143 -1.50 0.18 -2.25
CA ASN A 143 -2.16 1.43 -2.67
C ASN A 143 -2.70 2.21 -1.48
N ASN A 144 -3.32 1.49 -0.54
CA ASN A 144 -4.10 2.09 0.53
C ASN A 144 -3.34 2.18 1.86
N GLU A 145 -2.40 1.25 2.11
CA GLU A 145 -1.85 1.07 3.44
C GLU A 145 -0.31 1.09 3.46
N GLN A 146 0.22 1.69 4.53
CA GLN A 146 1.62 1.55 4.88
C GLN A 146 1.79 0.21 5.59
N VAL A 147 2.28 -0.80 4.87
CA VAL A 147 2.47 -2.16 5.41
C VAL A 147 3.69 -2.18 6.33
N PRO A 148 3.54 -2.37 7.66
CA PRO A 148 4.66 -2.35 8.59
C PRO A 148 5.51 -3.62 8.49
N HIS A 149 6.81 -3.52 8.78
CA HIS A 149 7.67 -4.70 8.85
C HIS A 149 7.33 -5.54 10.09
N PRO A 150 7.24 -6.89 9.99
CA PRO A 150 6.69 -7.73 11.07
C PRO A 150 7.48 -7.70 12.38
N LYS A 151 8.79 -7.49 12.28
CA LYS A 151 9.71 -7.41 13.44
C LYS A 151 10.23 -6.00 13.74
N ILE A 152 10.07 -5.04 12.82
CA ILE A 152 10.77 -3.74 12.88
C ILE A 152 9.75 -2.64 12.61
N SER A 153 9.06 -2.19 13.65
CA SER A 153 7.91 -1.27 13.57
C SER A 153 8.21 0.06 12.86
N GLU A 154 9.48 0.49 12.85
CA GLU A 154 9.92 1.72 12.20
C GLU A 154 10.06 1.62 10.68
N ARG A 155 9.81 0.44 10.11
CA ARG A 155 9.92 0.18 8.67
C ARG A 155 8.59 -0.17 8.04
N SER A 156 8.48 0.18 6.77
CA SER A 156 7.33 -0.11 5.94
C SER A 156 7.73 -0.61 4.56
N LEU A 157 6.90 -1.46 3.97
CA LEU A 157 7.14 -2.04 2.66
C LEU A 157 6.92 -1.00 1.58
N LYS A 158 7.84 -0.92 0.63
CA LYS A 158 7.65 -0.15 -0.60
C LYS A 158 8.21 -0.93 -1.80
N LEU A 159 7.48 -0.91 -2.91
CA LEU A 159 8.04 -1.29 -4.20
C LEU A 159 8.81 -0.12 -4.80
N THR A 160 10.07 -0.36 -5.14
CA THR A 160 10.91 0.59 -5.87
C THR A 160 10.43 0.73 -7.32
N SER A 161 10.92 1.74 -8.02
CA SER A 161 10.54 2.00 -9.41
C SER A 161 10.95 0.92 -10.43
N THR A 162 11.68 -0.11 -9.98
CA THR A 162 12.07 -1.29 -10.76
C THR A 162 11.26 -2.53 -10.37
N GLY A 163 10.24 -2.39 -9.52
CA GLY A 163 9.44 -3.51 -9.00
C GLY A 163 10.11 -4.31 -7.88
N LYS A 164 11.31 -3.91 -7.41
CA LYS A 164 11.97 -4.58 -6.28
C LYS A 164 11.39 -4.11 -4.95
N PRO A 165 11.07 -5.00 -4.00
CA PRO A 165 10.61 -4.61 -2.68
C PRO A 165 11.76 -4.04 -1.85
N SER A 166 11.43 -3.15 -0.92
CA SER A 166 12.36 -2.56 0.04
C SER A 166 11.63 -2.18 1.31
N TRP A 167 12.19 -2.56 2.46
CA TRP A 167 11.74 -2.06 3.75
C TRP A 167 12.39 -0.70 4.03
N ILE A 168 11.61 0.38 3.94
CA ILE A 168 12.08 1.76 4.15
C ILE A 168 11.64 2.29 5.51
N LEU A 169 12.39 3.25 6.07
CA LEU A 169 11.99 3.93 7.30
C LEU A 169 10.65 4.64 7.12
N ASN A 170 9.81 4.65 8.16
CA ASN A 170 8.51 5.33 8.13
C ASN A 170 8.66 6.82 7.84
N SER A 171 9.73 7.47 8.33
CA SER A 171 10.08 8.86 8.00
C SER A 171 10.34 9.08 6.50
N THR A 172 10.96 8.10 5.84
CA THR A 172 11.23 8.13 4.40
C THR A 172 9.93 7.93 3.61
N ALA A 173 9.06 7.01 4.04
CA ALA A 173 7.76 6.80 3.44
C ALA A 173 6.90 8.08 3.49
N THR A 174 6.84 8.75 4.65
CA THR A 174 6.17 10.05 4.82
C THR A 174 6.74 11.10 3.87
N THR A 175 8.08 11.19 3.77
CA THR A 175 8.74 12.14 2.87
C THR A 175 8.36 11.89 1.41
N TYR A 176 8.33 10.63 0.96
CA TYR A 176 7.93 10.28 -0.41
C TYR A 176 6.47 10.64 -0.69
N ARG A 177 5.57 10.39 0.26
CA ARG A 177 4.15 10.77 0.14
C ARG A 177 3.99 12.29 -0.03
N SER A 178 4.66 13.08 0.81
CA SER A 178 4.62 14.55 0.73
C SER A 178 5.18 15.08 -0.60
N ARG A 179 6.24 14.46 -1.13
CA ARG A 179 6.82 14.83 -2.43
C ARG A 179 5.90 14.48 -3.60
N SER A 180 5.24 13.32 -3.54
CA SER A 180 4.26 12.93 -4.57
C SER A 180 3.09 13.93 -4.63
N LEU A 181 2.52 14.29 -3.47
CA LEU A 181 1.45 15.28 -3.38
C LEU A 181 1.86 16.68 -3.86
N LYS A 182 3.10 17.08 -3.63
CA LYS A 182 3.61 18.36 -4.16
C LYS A 182 3.72 18.33 -5.69
N ARG A 183 4.21 17.21 -6.26
CA ARG A 183 4.36 17.06 -7.70
C ARG A 183 3.02 17.07 -8.43
N SER A 184 1.99 16.40 -7.89
CA SER A 184 0.66 16.40 -8.50
C SER A 184 0.05 17.80 -8.57
N ARG A 185 0.20 18.61 -7.51
CA ARG A 185 -0.25 20.01 -7.49
C ARG A 185 0.46 20.89 -8.53
N SER A 186 1.76 20.70 -8.71
CA SER A 186 2.51 21.47 -9.73
C SER A 186 2.16 21.07 -11.16
N GLN A 187 1.81 19.80 -11.40
CA GLN A 187 1.39 19.35 -12.75
C GLN A 187 0.00 19.84 -13.13
N SER A 188 -0.92 20.00 -12.17
CA SER A 188 -2.24 20.60 -12.45
C SER A 188 -2.19 22.11 -12.67
N ALA A 189 -1.12 22.78 -12.22
CA ALA A 189 -0.93 24.21 -12.39
C ALA A 189 -0.20 24.55 -13.71
N VAL A 190 -0.61 23.91 -14.81
CA VAL A 190 -0.21 24.40 -16.14
C VAL A 190 -0.73 25.84 -16.21
N PRO A 191 0.14 26.85 -16.34
CA PRO A 191 -0.31 28.22 -16.45
C PRO A 191 -1.22 28.27 -17.67
N ILE A 192 -2.50 28.60 -17.45
CA ILE A 192 -3.40 29.02 -18.51
C ILE A 192 -2.63 30.18 -19.16
N SER A 193 -2.04 29.91 -20.32
CA SER A 193 -1.43 30.94 -21.14
C SER A 193 -2.60 31.82 -21.55
N THR A 194 -2.83 32.88 -20.78
CA THR A 194 -3.73 33.96 -21.14
C THR A 194 -3.12 34.55 -22.40
N GLY A 195 -3.61 34.10 -23.55
CA GLY A 195 -3.21 34.60 -24.84
C GLY A 195 -3.52 36.08 -24.88
N ASN A 196 -2.50 36.91 -24.64
CA ASN A 196 -2.51 38.27 -25.12
C ASN A 196 -2.45 38.17 -26.64
N ALA A 197 -3.62 38.22 -27.26
CA ALA A 197 -3.74 38.43 -28.69
C ALA A 197 -3.00 39.75 -29.03
N PRO A 198 -2.09 39.76 -30.01
CA PRO A 198 -1.53 41.00 -30.50
C PRO A 198 -2.65 41.84 -31.09
N ILE A 199 -2.84 43.04 -30.53
CA ILE A 199 -3.64 44.10 -31.11
C ILE A 199 -2.96 44.46 -32.43
N ALA A 200 -3.58 44.06 -33.54
CA ALA A 200 -3.16 44.48 -34.87
C ALA A 200 -3.56 45.96 -35.01
N ASP A 201 -2.60 46.85 -34.77
CA ASP A 201 -2.72 48.26 -35.10
C ASP A 201 -2.84 48.43 -36.61
N SER A 202 -3.88 49.15 -36.99
CA SER A 202 -4.22 49.54 -38.35
C SER A 202 -3.27 50.64 -38.81
N ILE A 203 -2.56 50.45 -39.91
CA ILE A 203 -1.93 51.56 -40.64
C ILE A 203 -2.55 51.63 -42.04
N SER A 204 -3.40 52.64 -42.18
CA SER A 204 -3.95 53.17 -43.42
C SER A 204 -3.03 54.29 -43.94
N THR A 205 -2.50 54.13 -45.14
CA THR A 205 -2.01 55.16 -46.08
C THR A 205 -1.74 54.39 -47.39
N GLY A 206 -2.32 54.66 -48.56
CA GLY A 206 -2.89 55.86 -49.14
C GLY A 206 -2.22 56.01 -50.51
N SER A 207 -2.97 55.85 -51.61
CA SER A 207 -2.83 56.48 -52.94
C SER A 207 -3.78 55.81 -53.93
#